data_AF-A0A316M4G6-F1
#
_entry.id   AF-A0A316M4G6-F1
#
_cell.length_a   1.000
_cell.length_b   1.000
_cell.length_c   1.000
_cell.angle_alpha   90.00
_cell.angle_beta   90.00
_cell.angle_gamma   90.00
#
_symmetry.space_group_name_H-M   'P 1'
#
loop_
_entity.id
_entity.type
_entity.pdbx_description
1 polymer ?
#
loop_
_entity_poly.entity_id
_entity_poly.type
_entity_poly.pdbx_seq_one_letter_code
_entity_poly.pdbx_strand_id
1 'polypeptide(L)'
;MQDKLSKFEKAALLLLMLLAGIFGGLIRYFHLKYGFDALGLAVRGNRHAVILAALFALITLAFAVVIVLALTGRLFPKDAVAVGTIGAPTILLSALSALAAAVGTIVTLASAVKQLSVWGMLNGILFFAAAILTVPVVRKLSVRSDSASPIGTASLIIVFWSCFRLIEVYRTVSSTPSVSVYFYDLAALISLILMFFGCAGYLYGRSGAMRVYLTVAAYLFFGTVSLVGKGGLCLSALFSGAPVAMANVTDVCVYLYGFLFALAVIPTFFAPRRADPVAELIQAAAEPEESGKEEPPVL
;
A
#
# COMPACT_ATOMS: atom_id res chain seq x y z
N MET A 1 17.41 -1.80 24.91
CA MET A 1 16.23 -2.68 25.09
C MET A 1 14.96 -2.05 24.53
N GLN A 2 14.70 -0.76 24.79
CA GLN A 2 13.50 -0.02 24.36
C GLN A 2 13.31 0.09 22.82
N ASP A 3 14.40 0.25 22.04
CA ASP A 3 14.32 0.30 20.57
C ASP A 3 13.92 -1.04 19.92
N LYS A 4 14.36 -2.18 20.49
CA LYS A 4 13.96 -3.51 20.03
C LYS A 4 12.48 -3.77 20.27
N LEU A 5 11.96 -3.34 21.41
CA LEU A 5 10.54 -3.50 21.77
C LEU A 5 9.64 -2.68 20.84
N SER A 6 10.00 -1.42 20.56
CA SER A 6 9.24 -0.57 19.64
C SER A 6 9.26 -1.08 18.19
N LYS A 7 10.37 -1.66 17.72
CA LYS A 7 10.43 -2.33 16.41
C LYS A 7 9.52 -3.57 16.37
N PHE A 8 9.48 -4.33 17.46
CA PHE A 8 8.60 -5.50 17.56
C PHE A 8 7.12 -5.12 17.51
N GLU A 9 6.70 -4.09 18.24
CA GLU A 9 5.30 -3.59 18.23
C GLU A 9 4.86 -3.13 16.84
N LYS A 10 5.72 -2.41 16.11
CA LYS A 10 5.43 -1.97 14.73
C LYS A 10 5.33 -3.13 13.75
N ALA A 11 6.21 -4.12 13.90
CA ALA A 11 6.14 -5.33 13.08
C ALA A 11 4.86 -6.13 13.39
N ALA A 12 4.48 -6.22 14.67
CA ALA A 12 3.29 -6.91 15.12
C ALA A 12 2.01 -6.32 14.52
N LEU A 13 1.87 -4.98 14.48
CA LEU A 13 0.70 -4.36 13.85
C LEU A 13 0.61 -4.69 12.35
N LEU A 14 1.70 -4.56 11.61
CA LEU A 14 1.72 -4.87 10.17
C LEU A 14 1.40 -6.35 9.91
N LEU A 15 1.97 -7.24 10.72
CA LEU A 15 1.70 -8.68 10.64
C LEU A 15 0.23 -8.98 10.98
N LEU A 16 -0.31 -8.35 12.03
CA LEU A 16 -1.71 -8.51 12.43
C LEU A 16 -2.66 -8.03 11.33
N MET A 17 -2.39 -6.87 10.71
CA MET A 17 -3.18 -6.36 9.58
C MET A 17 -3.11 -7.30 8.37
N LEU A 18 -1.94 -7.86 8.07
CA LEU A 18 -1.76 -8.85 7.01
C LEU A 18 -2.55 -10.13 7.28
N LEU A 19 -2.44 -10.70 8.49
CA LEU A 19 -3.16 -11.91 8.88
C LEU A 19 -4.68 -11.70 8.90
N ALA A 20 -5.14 -10.58 9.48
CA ALA A 20 -6.55 -10.20 9.46
C ALA A 20 -7.05 -10.00 8.02
N GLY A 21 -6.20 -9.46 7.15
CA GLY A 21 -6.49 -9.25 5.74
C GLY A 21 -6.60 -10.55 4.94
N ILE A 22 -5.70 -11.52 5.18
CA ILE A 22 -5.78 -12.88 4.60
C ILE A 22 -7.06 -13.58 5.07
N PHE A 23 -7.34 -13.55 6.37
CA PHE A 23 -8.55 -14.14 6.94
C PHE A 23 -9.83 -13.51 6.36
N GLY A 24 -9.89 -12.17 6.34
CA GLY A 24 -11.00 -11.45 5.72
C GLY A 24 -11.12 -11.74 4.22
N GLY A 25 -10.00 -11.94 3.53
CA GLY A 25 -9.94 -12.33 2.13
C GLY A 25 -10.51 -13.71 1.84
N LEU A 26 -10.27 -14.69 2.71
CA LEU A 26 -10.88 -16.02 2.63
C LEU A 26 -12.40 -15.93 2.84
N ILE A 27 -12.86 -15.16 3.83
CA ILE A 27 -14.29 -14.91 4.03
C ILE A 27 -14.88 -14.20 2.81
N ARG A 28 -14.16 -13.24 2.22
CA ARG A 28 -14.56 -12.52 1.03
C ARG A 28 -14.71 -13.44 -0.19
N TYR A 29 -13.81 -14.42 -0.36
CA TYR A 29 -13.94 -15.45 -1.38
C TYR A 29 -15.27 -16.22 -1.23
N PHE A 30 -15.57 -16.72 -0.03
CA PHE A 30 -16.83 -17.42 0.24
C PHE A 30 -18.06 -16.51 0.10
N HIS A 31 -17.94 -15.25 0.50
CA HIS A 31 -18.99 -14.25 0.33
C HIS A 31 -19.32 -14.02 -1.14
N LEU A 32 -18.31 -13.92 -2.01
CA LEU A 32 -18.53 -13.74 -3.44
C LEU A 32 -19.04 -15.01 -4.13
N LYS A 33 -18.68 -16.19 -3.62
CA LYS A 33 -19.12 -17.48 -4.19
C LYS A 33 -20.54 -17.87 -3.79
N TYR A 34 -20.95 -17.61 -2.56
CA TYR A 34 -22.23 -18.08 -1.99
C TYR A 34 -23.18 -16.95 -1.58
N GLY A 35 -22.74 -15.69 -1.65
CA GLY A 35 -23.50 -14.56 -1.12
C GLY A 35 -24.42 -13.85 -2.10
N PHE A 36 -24.41 -14.28 -3.36
CA PHE A 36 -25.19 -13.65 -4.42
C PHE A 36 -25.99 -14.72 -5.15
N ASP A 37 -27.25 -14.40 -5.42
CA ASP A 37 -28.13 -15.24 -6.24
C ASP A 37 -27.79 -15.09 -7.74
N ALA A 38 -28.40 -15.89 -8.62
CA ALA A 38 -28.20 -15.84 -10.06
C ALA A 38 -28.46 -14.44 -10.68
N LEU A 39 -29.29 -13.63 -10.02
CA LEU A 39 -29.60 -12.24 -10.41
C LEU A 39 -28.58 -11.21 -9.86
N GLY A 40 -27.54 -11.63 -9.13
CA GLY A 40 -26.54 -10.74 -8.52
C GLY A 40 -27.02 -10.02 -7.25
N LEU A 41 -28.18 -10.41 -6.73
CA LEU A 41 -28.76 -9.87 -5.50
C LEU A 41 -28.16 -10.56 -4.27
N ALA A 42 -27.94 -9.78 -3.21
CA ALA A 42 -27.40 -10.31 -1.97
C ALA A 42 -28.39 -11.27 -1.31
N VAL A 43 -27.93 -12.48 -1.00
CA VAL A 43 -28.75 -13.49 -0.29
C VAL A 43 -28.97 -13.04 1.15
N ARG A 44 -30.25 -12.94 1.55
CA ARG A 44 -30.62 -12.48 2.89
C ARG A 44 -30.09 -13.45 3.96
N GLY A 45 -29.47 -12.92 5.01
CA GLY A 45 -28.95 -13.73 6.12
C GLY A 45 -27.62 -14.44 5.82
N ASN A 46 -26.91 -14.07 4.74
CA ASN A 46 -25.59 -14.64 4.47
C ASN A 46 -24.61 -14.34 5.61
N ARG A 47 -24.19 -15.40 6.31
CA ARG A 47 -23.26 -15.34 7.45
C ARG A 47 -21.92 -14.75 7.06
N HIS A 48 -21.41 -15.04 5.86
CA HIS A 48 -20.13 -14.53 5.39
C HIS A 48 -20.14 -13.01 5.22
N ALA A 49 -21.27 -12.44 4.75
CA ALA A 49 -21.42 -11.00 4.62
C ALA A 49 -21.38 -10.30 5.99
N VAL A 50 -22.06 -10.87 6.99
CA VAL A 50 -22.13 -10.32 8.36
C VAL A 50 -20.77 -10.39 9.05
N ILE A 51 -20.08 -11.54 8.98
CA ILE A 51 -18.75 -11.71 9.57
C ILE A 51 -17.77 -10.72 8.94
N LEU A 52 -17.81 -10.57 7.61
CA LEU A 52 -16.91 -9.66 6.90
C LEU A 52 -17.19 -8.18 7.25
N ALA A 53 -18.47 -7.80 7.34
CA ALA A 53 -18.86 -6.45 7.76
C ALA A 53 -18.42 -6.15 9.20
N ALA A 54 -18.59 -7.11 10.12
CA ALA A 54 -18.15 -6.98 11.50
C ALA A 54 -16.62 -6.81 11.59
N LEU A 55 -15.86 -7.57 10.80
CA LEU A 55 -14.40 -7.45 10.73
C LEU A 55 -13.98 -6.06 10.22
N PHE A 56 -14.63 -5.55 9.17
CA PHE A 56 -14.36 -4.21 8.64
C PHE A 56 -14.67 -3.11 9.65
N ALA A 57 -15.79 -3.22 10.36
CA ALA A 57 -16.16 -2.28 11.42
C ALA A 57 -15.13 -2.29 12.55
N LEU A 58 -14.70 -3.47 13.00
CA LEU A 58 -13.73 -3.61 14.08
C LEU A 58 -12.36 -3.04 13.70
N ILE A 59 -11.86 -3.32 12.49
CA ILE A 59 -10.57 -2.78 12.02
C ILE A 59 -10.65 -1.25 11.83
N THR A 60 -11.75 -0.74 11.30
CA THR A 60 -11.96 0.71 11.16
C THR A 60 -12.01 1.39 12.52
N LEU A 61 -12.69 0.79 13.51
CA LEU A 61 -12.71 1.27 14.89
C LEU A 61 -11.31 1.25 15.50
N ALA A 62 -10.53 0.19 15.29
CA ALA A 62 -9.15 0.10 15.76
C ALA A 62 -8.28 1.23 15.17
N PHE A 63 -8.40 1.51 13.86
CA PHE A 63 -7.70 2.65 13.24
C PHE A 63 -8.18 4.00 13.80
N ALA A 64 -9.48 4.17 14.06
CA ALA A 64 -10.00 5.39 14.66
C ALA A 64 -9.40 5.60 16.07
N VAL A 65 -9.33 4.56 16.89
CA VAL A 65 -8.68 4.59 18.21
C VAL A 65 -7.19 4.94 18.07
N VAL A 66 -6.47 4.32 17.13
CA VAL A 66 -5.05 4.62 16.87
C VAL A 66 -4.86 6.09 16.49
N ILE A 67 -5.72 6.64 15.63
CA ILE A 67 -5.67 8.05 15.23
C ILE A 67 -5.92 8.97 16.43
N VAL A 68 -6.94 8.70 17.25
CA VAL A 68 -7.24 9.50 18.45
C VAL A 68 -6.08 9.46 19.45
N LEU A 69 -5.49 8.28 19.68
CA LEU A 69 -4.35 8.14 20.57
C LEU A 69 -3.07 8.79 20.00
N ALA A 70 -2.92 8.84 18.69
CA ALA A 70 -1.85 9.57 18.02
C ALA A 70 -2.02 11.09 18.13
N LEU A 71 -3.24 11.61 17.94
CA LEU A 71 -3.56 13.04 18.08
C LEU A 71 -3.36 13.55 19.52
N THR A 72 -3.63 12.69 20.51
CA THR A 72 -3.42 13.00 21.94
C THR A 72 -1.96 12.79 22.39
N GLY A 73 -1.05 12.41 21.49
CA GLY A 73 0.37 12.21 21.77
C GLY A 73 0.69 10.99 22.64
N ARG A 74 -0.28 10.08 22.85
CA ARG A 74 -0.18 8.96 23.79
C ARG A 74 0.38 7.67 23.19
N LEU A 75 0.29 7.51 21.87
CA LEU A 75 0.62 6.23 21.21
C LEU A 75 1.99 6.20 20.51
N PHE A 76 2.48 7.34 20.03
CA PHE A 76 3.72 7.41 19.27
C PHE A 76 4.46 8.74 19.53
N PRO A 77 5.71 8.73 20.03
CA PRO A 77 6.56 9.91 20.01
C PRO A 77 6.75 10.41 18.57
N LYS A 78 6.99 11.72 18.38
CA LYS A 78 7.08 12.36 17.04
C LYS A 78 8.09 11.70 16.09
N ASP A 79 9.06 10.95 16.62
CA ASP A 79 10.10 10.22 15.87
C ASP A 79 9.95 8.69 15.91
N ALA A 80 8.77 8.18 16.30
CA ALA A 80 8.57 6.74 16.46
C ALA A 80 8.86 5.94 15.19
N VAL A 81 8.54 6.47 14.00
CA VAL A 81 8.76 5.78 12.72
C VAL A 81 9.76 6.56 11.89
N ALA A 82 10.78 5.86 11.39
CA ALA A 82 11.73 6.40 10.43
C ALA A 82 11.78 5.50 9.20
N VAL A 83 12.12 6.09 8.06
CA VAL A 83 12.41 5.35 6.84
C VAL A 83 13.93 5.20 6.73
N GLY A 84 14.38 3.96 6.73
CA GLY A 84 15.77 3.55 6.61
C GLY A 84 16.21 3.28 5.17
N THR A 85 17.39 2.68 5.04
CA THR A 85 17.99 2.35 3.75
C THR A 85 17.19 1.30 2.96
N ILE A 86 17.35 1.31 1.64
CA ILE A 86 16.76 0.29 0.77
C ILE A 86 17.69 -0.90 0.68
N GLY A 87 17.16 -2.07 1.03
CA GLY A 87 17.80 -3.35 0.76
C GLY A 87 17.32 -3.99 -0.54
N ALA A 88 18.01 -5.07 -0.95
CA ALA A 88 17.60 -5.96 -2.03
C ALA A 88 16.12 -6.41 -1.99
N PRO A 89 15.51 -6.79 -0.84
CA PRO A 89 14.12 -7.23 -0.83
C PRO A 89 13.13 -6.13 -1.26
N THR A 90 13.38 -4.88 -0.88
CA THR A 90 12.56 -3.73 -1.30
C THR A 90 12.63 -3.52 -2.81
N ILE A 91 13.82 -3.62 -3.41
CA ILE A 91 13.98 -3.47 -4.86
C ILE A 91 13.26 -4.61 -5.58
N LEU A 92 13.46 -5.86 -5.15
CA LEU A 92 12.81 -7.03 -5.75
C LEU A 92 11.28 -6.91 -5.70
N LEU A 93 10.72 -6.58 -4.54
CA LEU A 93 9.26 -6.41 -4.37
C LEU A 93 8.72 -5.23 -5.18
N SER A 94 9.48 -4.13 -5.29
CA SER A 94 9.09 -3.01 -6.16
C SER A 94 9.11 -3.36 -7.64
N ALA A 95 10.05 -4.19 -8.08
CA ALA A 95 10.11 -4.70 -9.45
C ALA A 95 8.96 -5.66 -9.74
N LEU A 96 8.62 -6.55 -8.81
CA LEU A 96 7.44 -7.42 -8.91
C LEU A 96 6.14 -6.62 -8.94
N SER A 97 6.06 -5.54 -8.14
CA SER A 97 4.93 -4.60 -8.17
C SER A 97 4.82 -3.94 -9.55
N ALA A 98 5.91 -3.40 -10.09
CA ALA A 98 5.93 -2.83 -11.44
C ALA A 98 5.54 -3.86 -12.52
N LEU A 99 5.98 -5.11 -12.38
CA LEU A 99 5.59 -6.20 -13.28
C LEU A 99 4.09 -6.49 -13.21
N ALA A 100 3.51 -6.57 -12.00
CA ALA A 100 2.07 -6.76 -11.83
C ALA A 100 1.26 -5.61 -12.46
N ALA A 101 1.74 -4.37 -12.35
CA ALA A 101 1.15 -3.22 -13.01
C ALA A 101 1.30 -3.27 -14.54
N ALA A 102 2.43 -3.73 -15.06
CA ALA A 102 2.64 -3.92 -16.50
C ALA A 102 1.69 -4.99 -17.07
N VAL A 103 1.51 -6.12 -16.38
CA VAL A 103 0.53 -7.15 -16.77
C VAL A 103 -0.88 -6.56 -16.72
N GLY A 104 -1.24 -5.85 -15.64
CA GLY A 104 -2.54 -5.19 -15.52
C GLY A 104 -2.79 -4.15 -16.61
N THR A 105 -1.76 -3.42 -17.03
CA THR A 105 -1.78 -2.49 -18.16
C THR A 105 -2.13 -3.21 -19.45
N ILE A 106 -1.42 -4.31 -19.76
CA ILE A 106 -1.65 -5.08 -20.99
C ILE A 106 -3.08 -5.61 -21.02
N VAL A 107 -3.57 -6.19 -19.93
CA VAL A 107 -4.95 -6.69 -19.83
C VAL A 107 -5.97 -5.56 -20.03
N THR A 108 -5.74 -4.41 -19.39
CA THR A 108 -6.63 -3.25 -19.48
C THR A 108 -6.67 -2.69 -20.89
N LEU A 109 -5.51 -2.49 -21.53
CA LEU A 109 -5.41 -2.01 -22.90
C LEU A 109 -6.01 -3.00 -23.90
N ALA A 110 -5.71 -4.29 -23.78
CA ALA A 110 -6.27 -5.32 -24.65
C ALA A 110 -7.81 -5.36 -24.57
N SER A 111 -8.37 -5.23 -23.36
CA SER A 111 -9.82 -5.13 -23.17
C SER A 111 -10.37 -3.82 -23.75
N ALA A 112 -9.69 -2.70 -23.52
CA ALA A 112 -10.14 -1.38 -23.96
C ALA A 112 -10.15 -1.24 -25.48
N VAL A 113 -9.14 -1.77 -26.17
CA VAL A 113 -9.06 -1.78 -27.64
C VAL A 113 -10.19 -2.62 -28.23
N LYS A 114 -10.44 -3.81 -27.67
CA LYS A 114 -11.56 -4.67 -28.10
C LYS A 114 -12.93 -3.99 -27.94
N GLN A 115 -13.09 -3.18 -26.91
CA GLN A 115 -14.34 -2.48 -26.60
C GLN A 115 -14.38 -1.04 -27.14
N LEU A 116 -13.34 -0.58 -27.86
CA LEU A 116 -13.16 0.81 -28.29
C LEU A 116 -13.40 1.85 -27.17
N SER A 117 -13.00 1.49 -25.94
CA SER A 117 -13.24 2.30 -24.76
C SER A 117 -12.11 3.30 -24.54
N VAL A 118 -12.38 4.58 -24.82
CA VAL A 118 -11.43 5.69 -24.56
C VAL A 118 -11.02 5.74 -23.09
N TRP A 119 -11.95 5.50 -22.18
CA TRP A 119 -11.72 5.49 -20.74
C TRP A 119 -10.79 4.33 -20.31
N GLY A 120 -10.99 3.15 -20.89
CA GLY A 120 -10.13 2.00 -20.63
C GLY A 120 -8.72 2.21 -21.19
N MET A 121 -8.60 2.83 -22.36
CA MET A 121 -7.30 3.19 -22.94
C MET A 121 -6.55 4.20 -22.06
N LEU A 122 -7.25 5.25 -21.60
CA LEU A 122 -6.67 6.23 -20.68
C LEU A 122 -6.25 5.59 -19.35
N ASN A 123 -7.08 4.71 -18.76
CA ASN A 123 -6.71 3.97 -17.55
C ASN A 123 -5.45 3.12 -17.79
N GLY A 124 -5.39 2.41 -18.92
CA GLY A 124 -4.22 1.60 -19.29
C GLY A 124 -2.94 2.42 -19.41
N ILE A 125 -2.98 3.57 -20.09
CA ILE A 125 -1.82 4.47 -20.23
C ILE A 125 -1.38 5.02 -18.86
N LEU A 126 -2.34 5.43 -18.02
CA LEU A 126 -2.04 5.90 -16.68
C LEU A 126 -1.46 4.79 -15.79
N PHE A 127 -1.95 3.56 -15.92
CA PHE A 127 -1.43 2.41 -15.17
C PHE A 127 -0.01 2.07 -15.61
N PHE A 128 0.28 2.18 -16.90
CA PHE A 128 1.63 2.03 -17.44
C PHE A 128 2.60 3.07 -16.87
N ALA A 129 2.18 4.33 -16.85
CA ALA A 129 2.98 5.41 -16.25
C ALA A 129 3.24 5.14 -14.76
N ALA A 130 2.23 4.65 -14.02
CA ALA A 130 2.40 4.24 -12.63
C ALA A 130 3.38 3.06 -12.48
N ALA A 131 3.37 2.08 -13.39
CA ALA A 131 4.30 0.96 -13.40
C ALA A 131 5.75 1.42 -13.53
N ILE A 132 6.05 2.30 -14.49
CA ILE A 132 7.40 2.86 -14.71
C ILE A 132 7.89 3.61 -13.47
N LEU A 133 6.99 4.36 -12.83
CA LEU A 133 7.32 5.21 -11.68
C LEU A 133 7.46 4.44 -10.36
N THR A 134 7.01 3.18 -10.31
CA THR A 134 6.96 2.41 -9.07
C THR A 134 8.34 2.22 -8.43
N VAL A 135 9.32 1.70 -9.18
CA VAL A 135 10.68 1.48 -8.68
C VAL A 135 11.37 2.78 -8.25
N PRO A 136 11.40 3.86 -9.06
CA PRO A 136 12.07 5.10 -8.65
C PRO A 136 11.38 5.79 -7.47
N VAL A 137 10.06 5.72 -7.35
CA VAL A 137 9.31 6.26 -6.19
C VAL A 137 9.68 5.50 -4.92
N VAL A 138 9.64 4.17 -4.93
CA VAL A 138 10.07 3.36 -3.78
C VAL A 138 11.54 3.64 -3.46
N ARG A 139 12.39 3.80 -4.48
CA ARG A 139 13.81 4.10 -4.28
C ARG A 139 14.06 5.45 -3.60
N LYS A 140 13.21 6.43 -3.85
CA LYS A 140 13.34 7.74 -3.23
C LYS A 140 12.78 7.82 -1.81
N LEU A 141 11.96 6.86 -1.36
CA LEU A 141 11.43 6.86 0.01
C LEU A 141 12.51 6.79 1.08
N SER A 142 13.68 6.19 0.80
CA SER A 142 14.79 6.13 1.77
C SER A 142 15.62 7.40 1.87
N VAL A 143 15.38 8.40 1.02
CA VAL A 143 16.08 9.67 1.05
C VAL A 143 15.06 10.68 1.52
N ARG A 144 15.24 11.24 2.72
CA ARG A 144 14.38 12.33 3.19
C ARG A 144 14.50 13.45 2.15
N SER A 145 13.41 13.72 1.45
CA SER A 145 13.44 14.70 0.37
C SER A 145 13.51 16.08 0.97
N ASP A 146 14.54 16.83 0.62
CA ASP A 146 14.45 18.28 0.59
C ASP A 146 13.29 18.67 -0.33
N SER A 147 12.51 19.66 0.07
CA SER A 147 11.33 20.10 -0.67
C SER A 147 11.69 20.38 -2.13
N ALA A 148 10.96 19.76 -3.08
CA ALA A 148 11.09 19.87 -4.55
C ALA A 148 11.87 18.77 -5.31
N SER A 149 11.83 17.50 -4.87
CA SER A 149 12.32 16.42 -5.73
C SER A 149 11.41 16.19 -6.96
N PRO A 150 11.94 16.13 -8.20
CA PRO A 150 11.14 15.85 -9.40
C PRO A 150 10.45 14.48 -9.34
N ILE A 151 11.05 13.52 -8.62
CA ILE A 151 10.45 12.18 -8.41
C ILE A 151 9.28 12.25 -7.42
N GLY A 152 9.31 13.17 -6.45
CA GLY A 152 8.16 13.47 -5.61
C GLY A 152 6.98 13.93 -6.45
N THR A 153 7.21 14.82 -7.42
CA THR A 153 6.17 15.24 -8.38
C THR A 153 5.71 14.15 -9.31
N ALA A 154 6.63 13.35 -9.85
CA ALA A 154 6.26 12.21 -10.66
C ALA A 154 5.40 11.20 -9.88
N SER A 155 5.63 11.02 -8.57
CA SER A 155 4.82 10.11 -7.74
C SER A 155 3.32 10.47 -7.70
N LEU A 156 2.94 11.73 -7.97
CA LEU A 156 1.54 12.13 -8.10
C LEU A 156 0.84 11.47 -9.28
N ILE A 157 1.56 11.02 -10.31
CA ILE A 157 0.96 10.27 -11.43
C ILE A 157 0.38 8.95 -10.93
N ILE A 158 1.04 8.27 -9.99
CA ILE A 158 0.53 7.04 -9.36
C ILE A 158 -0.75 7.34 -8.57
N VAL A 159 -0.76 8.44 -7.82
CA VAL A 159 -1.95 8.91 -7.09
C VAL A 159 -3.09 9.23 -8.06
N PHE A 160 -2.81 10.01 -9.10
CA PHE A 160 -3.78 10.40 -10.13
C PHE A 160 -4.39 9.18 -10.82
N TRP A 161 -3.56 8.21 -11.22
CA TRP A 161 -4.03 6.94 -11.76
C TRP A 161 -4.97 6.21 -10.79
N SER A 162 -4.57 6.08 -9.51
CA SER A 162 -5.39 5.37 -8.52
C SER A 162 -6.75 6.06 -8.29
N CYS A 163 -6.80 7.39 -8.30
CA CYS A 163 -8.04 8.17 -8.28
C CYS A 163 -8.87 7.95 -9.55
N PHE A 164 -8.24 7.93 -10.72
CA PHE A 164 -8.91 7.65 -11.98
C PHE A 164 -9.53 6.25 -12.00
N ARG A 165 -8.82 5.24 -11.47
CA ARG A 165 -9.35 3.89 -11.33
C ARG A 165 -10.58 3.84 -10.42
N LEU A 166 -10.58 4.60 -9.33
CA LEU A 166 -11.75 4.72 -8.45
C LEU A 166 -12.97 5.27 -9.20
N ILE A 167 -12.78 6.30 -10.03
CA ILE A 167 -13.85 6.88 -10.86
C ILE A 167 -14.38 5.84 -11.86
N GLU A 168 -13.48 5.09 -12.51
CA GLU A 168 -13.85 4.05 -13.47
C GLU A 168 -14.67 2.95 -12.79
N VAL A 169 -14.23 2.48 -11.62
CA VAL A 169 -14.94 1.46 -10.83
C VAL A 169 -16.29 1.99 -10.36
N TYR A 170 -16.36 3.22 -9.86
CA TYR A 170 -17.64 3.82 -9.48
C TYR A 170 -18.61 3.88 -10.66
N ARG A 171 -18.13 4.25 -11.85
CA ARG A 171 -18.94 4.29 -13.07
C ARG A 171 -19.48 2.92 -13.45
N THR A 172 -18.65 1.87 -13.43
CA THR A 172 -19.09 0.51 -13.80
C THR A 172 -20.06 -0.09 -12.79
N VAL A 173 -19.92 0.31 -11.53
CA VAL A 173 -20.69 -0.24 -10.41
C VAL A 173 -21.97 0.54 -10.13
N SER A 174 -22.07 1.80 -10.55
CA SER A 174 -23.25 2.65 -10.31
C SER A 174 -24.58 2.08 -10.83
N SER A 175 -24.53 1.12 -11.75
CA SER A 175 -25.68 0.38 -12.29
C SER A 175 -25.98 -0.94 -11.55
N THR A 176 -25.16 -1.34 -10.57
CA THR A 176 -25.32 -2.62 -9.87
C THR A 176 -26.27 -2.50 -8.67
N PRO A 177 -27.16 -3.49 -8.46
CA PRO A 177 -28.19 -3.40 -7.43
C PRO A 177 -27.70 -3.70 -6.00
N SER A 178 -26.45 -4.12 -5.79
CA SER A 178 -25.96 -4.64 -4.50
C SER A 178 -24.68 -3.97 -4.00
N VAL A 179 -24.84 -3.11 -2.98
CA VAL A 179 -23.74 -2.35 -2.33
C VAL A 179 -22.62 -3.25 -1.79
N SER A 180 -22.96 -4.43 -1.26
CA SER A 180 -22.00 -5.38 -0.67
C SER A 180 -21.06 -6.02 -1.69
N VAL A 181 -21.38 -5.98 -2.99
CA VAL A 181 -20.47 -6.48 -4.03
C VAL A 181 -19.27 -5.56 -4.18
N TYR A 182 -19.46 -4.25 -4.12
CA TYR A 182 -18.41 -3.30 -4.49
C TYR A 182 -17.83 -2.50 -3.32
N PHE A 183 -18.53 -2.42 -2.18
CA PHE A 183 -18.06 -1.66 -1.02
C PHE A 183 -16.63 -2.03 -0.60
N TYR A 184 -16.34 -3.33 -0.53
CA TYR A 184 -15.01 -3.82 -0.13
C TYR A 184 -13.92 -3.45 -1.13
N ASP A 185 -14.26 -3.43 -2.42
CA ASP A 185 -13.35 -3.02 -3.50
C ASP A 185 -13.11 -1.51 -3.48
N LEU A 186 -14.15 -0.71 -3.18
CA LEU A 186 -13.99 0.73 -2.95
C LEU A 186 -13.11 0.99 -1.74
N ALA A 187 -13.30 0.27 -0.63
CA ALA A 187 -12.44 0.41 0.55
C ALA A 187 -10.98 0.07 0.24
N ALA A 188 -10.73 -1.00 -0.52
CA ALA A 188 -9.40 -1.36 -1.00
C ALA A 188 -8.78 -0.25 -1.88
N LEU A 189 -9.52 0.27 -2.86
CA LEU A 189 -9.05 1.37 -3.72
C LEU A 189 -8.81 2.68 -2.96
N ILE A 190 -9.68 3.04 -2.02
CA ILE A 190 -9.50 4.22 -1.17
C ILE A 190 -8.23 4.06 -0.33
N SER A 191 -8.03 2.91 0.29
CA SER A 191 -6.80 2.63 1.06
C SER A 191 -5.55 2.64 0.17
N LEU A 192 -5.65 2.21 -1.10
CA LEU A 192 -4.58 2.26 -2.09
C LEU A 192 -4.19 3.72 -2.39
N ILE A 193 -5.18 4.57 -2.65
CA ILE A 193 -5.00 6.00 -2.89
C ILE A 193 -4.34 6.65 -1.67
N LEU A 194 -4.82 6.35 -0.46
CA LEU A 194 -4.26 6.88 0.77
C LEU A 194 -2.81 6.44 0.98
N MET A 195 -2.47 5.20 0.63
CA MET A 195 -1.09 4.68 0.67
C MET A 195 -0.19 5.47 -0.27
N PHE A 196 -0.55 5.58 -1.55
CA PHE A 196 0.25 6.33 -2.53
C PHE A 196 0.34 7.82 -2.19
N PHE A 197 -0.76 8.42 -1.72
CA PHE A 197 -0.77 9.80 -1.30
C PHE A 197 0.09 10.04 -0.05
N GLY A 198 0.10 9.09 0.89
CA GLY A 198 1.01 9.11 2.04
C GLY A 198 2.48 9.09 1.59
N CYS A 199 2.84 8.16 0.71
CA CYS A 199 4.19 8.05 0.14
C CYS A 199 4.59 9.32 -0.62
N ALA A 200 3.74 9.83 -1.50
CA ALA A 200 3.97 11.05 -2.25
C ALA A 200 4.14 12.25 -1.31
N GLY A 201 3.26 12.40 -0.33
CA GLY A 201 3.35 13.46 0.68
C GLY A 201 4.64 13.41 1.50
N TYR A 202 5.15 12.22 1.78
CA TYR A 202 6.45 12.03 2.44
C TYR A 202 7.61 12.45 1.53
N LEU A 203 7.57 12.07 0.24
CA LEU A 203 8.53 12.53 -0.77
C LEU A 203 8.48 14.03 -1.02
N TYR A 204 7.39 14.71 -0.69
CA TYR A 204 7.29 16.18 -0.74
C TYR A 204 7.73 16.89 0.54
N GLY A 205 8.09 16.15 1.58
CA GLY A 205 8.37 16.72 2.90
C GLY A 205 7.12 17.28 3.61
N ARG A 206 5.91 17.01 3.11
CA ARG A 206 4.64 17.47 3.70
C ARG A 206 4.03 16.48 4.71
N SER A 207 4.48 15.23 4.70
CA SER A 207 3.97 14.17 5.56
C SER A 207 5.09 13.48 6.32
N GLY A 208 4.84 13.10 7.57
CA GLY A 208 5.74 12.27 8.35
C GLY A 208 5.68 10.78 7.95
N ALA A 209 6.74 10.03 8.29
CA ALA A 209 6.84 8.60 8.03
C ALA A 209 5.73 7.78 8.72
N MET A 210 5.23 8.25 9.86
CA MET A 210 4.12 7.63 10.59
C MET A 210 2.83 7.55 9.75
N ARG A 211 2.55 8.58 8.95
CA ARG A 211 1.37 8.57 8.07
C ARG A 211 1.53 7.52 6.97
N VAL A 212 2.74 7.38 6.41
CA VAL A 212 3.05 6.34 5.41
C VAL A 212 2.86 4.96 6.03
N TYR A 213 3.35 4.76 7.25
CA TYR A 213 3.20 3.51 7.98
C TYR A 213 1.73 3.13 8.22
N LEU A 214 0.89 4.08 8.66
CA LEU A 214 -0.53 3.82 8.89
C LEU A 214 -1.30 3.55 7.60
N THR A 215 -1.01 4.28 6.51
CA THR A 215 -1.70 4.06 5.24
C THR A 215 -1.27 2.75 4.58
N VAL A 216 0.00 2.34 4.72
CA VAL A 216 0.48 1.00 4.35
C VAL A 216 -0.22 -0.07 5.18
N ALA A 217 -0.33 0.10 6.51
CA ALA A 217 -1.02 -0.84 7.40
C ALA A 217 -2.51 -1.00 7.02
N ALA A 218 -3.19 0.11 6.72
CA ALA A 218 -4.57 0.09 6.27
C ALA A 218 -4.72 -0.67 4.94
N TYR A 219 -3.85 -0.39 3.96
CA TYR A 219 -3.87 -1.10 2.69
C TYR A 219 -3.54 -2.60 2.83
N LEU A 220 -2.62 -2.97 3.74
CA LEU A 220 -2.34 -4.39 4.03
C LEU A 220 -3.57 -5.15 4.50
N PHE A 221 -4.53 -4.50 5.16
CA PHE A 221 -5.80 -5.13 5.47
C PHE A 221 -6.79 -5.04 4.30
N PHE A 222 -7.20 -3.83 3.89
CA PHE A 222 -8.28 -3.67 2.91
C PHE A 222 -7.90 -4.21 1.52
N GLY A 223 -6.68 -3.95 1.07
CA GLY A 223 -6.17 -4.41 -0.22
C GLY A 223 -6.01 -5.93 -0.28
N THR A 224 -5.56 -6.58 0.80
CA THR A 224 -5.42 -8.05 0.82
C THR A 224 -6.77 -8.76 0.86
N VAL A 225 -7.77 -8.21 1.55
CA VAL A 225 -9.13 -8.76 1.54
C VAL A 225 -9.66 -8.82 0.11
N SER A 226 -9.54 -7.73 -0.66
CA SER A 226 -9.97 -7.69 -2.06
C SER A 226 -9.09 -8.56 -2.97
N LEU A 227 -7.76 -8.55 -2.78
CA LEU A 227 -6.82 -9.37 -3.55
C LEU A 227 -7.10 -10.86 -3.39
N VAL A 228 -7.16 -11.35 -2.16
CA VAL A 228 -7.39 -12.78 -1.86
C VAL A 228 -8.80 -13.18 -2.27
N GLY A 229 -9.80 -12.35 -1.99
CA GLY A 229 -11.19 -12.61 -2.35
C GLY A 229 -11.39 -12.76 -3.86
N LYS A 230 -11.01 -11.74 -4.65
CA LYS A 230 -11.15 -11.76 -6.12
C LYS A 230 -10.14 -12.69 -6.78
N GLY A 231 -8.91 -12.72 -6.29
CA GLY A 231 -7.85 -13.60 -6.77
C GLY A 231 -8.25 -15.07 -6.63
N GLY A 232 -8.81 -15.46 -5.48
CA GLY A 232 -9.34 -16.80 -5.25
C GLY A 232 -10.45 -17.18 -6.22
N LEU A 233 -11.36 -16.25 -6.56
CA LEU A 233 -12.40 -16.51 -7.56
C LEU A 233 -11.83 -16.70 -8.95
N CYS A 234 -10.96 -15.78 -9.40
CA CYS A 234 -10.31 -15.88 -10.71
C CYS A 234 -9.53 -17.19 -10.83
N LEU A 235 -8.80 -17.57 -9.79
CA LEU A 235 -8.05 -18.81 -9.76
C LEU A 235 -8.97 -20.04 -9.78
N SER A 236 -10.06 -20.03 -9.02
CA SER A 236 -11.03 -21.12 -9.03
C SER A 236 -11.73 -21.28 -10.38
N ALA A 237 -12.05 -20.18 -11.06
CA ALA A 237 -12.63 -20.19 -12.39
C ALA A 237 -11.64 -20.72 -13.44
N LEU A 238 -10.36 -20.34 -13.32
CA LEU A 238 -9.30 -20.86 -14.18
C LEU A 238 -9.14 -22.38 -14.01
N PHE A 239 -9.15 -22.89 -12.78
CA PHE A 239 -9.04 -24.33 -12.52
C PHE A 239 -10.28 -25.12 -12.94
N SER A 240 -11.47 -24.51 -12.91
CA SER A 240 -12.70 -25.14 -13.41
C SER A 240 -12.89 -25.02 -14.93
N GLY A 241 -11.96 -24.39 -15.65
CA GLY A 241 -12.09 -24.12 -17.09
C GLY A 241 -13.19 -23.12 -17.44
N ALA A 242 -13.68 -22.35 -16.46
CA ALA A 242 -14.72 -21.37 -16.66
C ALA A 242 -14.12 -20.07 -17.25
N PRO A 243 -14.89 -19.33 -18.08
CA PRO A 243 -14.41 -18.06 -18.62
C PRO A 243 -14.20 -17.04 -17.50
N VAL A 244 -13.01 -16.46 -17.44
CA VAL A 244 -12.68 -15.40 -16.47
C VAL A 244 -12.94 -14.04 -17.12
N ALA A 245 -13.80 -13.23 -16.49
CA ALA A 245 -14.04 -11.87 -16.95
C ALA A 245 -12.77 -11.01 -16.84
N MET A 246 -12.39 -10.34 -17.93
CA MET A 246 -11.17 -9.50 -17.97
C MET A 246 -11.18 -8.41 -16.91
N ALA A 247 -12.35 -7.86 -16.55
CA ALA A 247 -12.48 -6.87 -15.49
C ALA A 247 -11.98 -7.41 -14.12
N ASN A 248 -12.27 -8.68 -13.81
CA ASN A 248 -11.80 -9.30 -12.57
C ASN A 248 -10.28 -9.52 -12.60
N VAL A 249 -9.72 -9.86 -13.76
CA VAL A 249 -8.26 -9.98 -13.93
C VAL A 249 -7.58 -8.63 -13.72
N THR A 250 -8.11 -7.56 -14.32
CA THR A 250 -7.61 -6.19 -14.10
C THR A 250 -7.65 -5.82 -12.63
N ASP A 251 -8.77 -6.06 -11.94
CA ASP A 251 -8.88 -5.78 -10.50
C ASP A 251 -7.85 -6.54 -9.67
N VAL A 252 -7.66 -7.83 -9.95
CA VAL A 252 -6.63 -8.64 -9.27
C VAL A 252 -5.23 -8.06 -9.52
N CYS A 253 -4.91 -7.65 -10.75
CA CYS A 253 -3.63 -6.99 -11.05
C CYS A 253 -3.46 -5.66 -10.30
N VAL A 254 -4.52 -4.86 -10.17
CA VAL A 254 -4.51 -3.60 -9.41
C VAL A 254 -4.24 -3.84 -7.92
N TYR A 255 -4.95 -4.80 -7.30
CA TYR A 255 -4.74 -5.10 -5.89
C TYR A 255 -3.40 -5.77 -5.63
N LEU A 256 -2.94 -6.62 -6.55
CA LEU A 256 -1.62 -7.25 -6.50
C LEU A 256 -0.51 -6.21 -6.62
N TYR A 257 -0.65 -5.25 -7.53
CA TYR A 257 0.25 -4.11 -7.68
C TYR A 257 0.42 -3.38 -6.35
N GLY A 258 -0.70 -2.94 -5.75
CA GLY A 258 -0.68 -2.25 -4.46
C GLY A 258 -0.13 -3.12 -3.33
N PHE A 259 -0.42 -4.41 -3.33
CA PHE A 259 0.05 -5.33 -2.27
C PHE A 259 1.56 -5.50 -2.31
N LEU A 260 2.11 -5.76 -3.49
CA LEU A 260 3.55 -5.85 -3.68
C LEU A 260 4.24 -4.51 -3.41
N PHE A 261 3.59 -3.39 -3.74
CA PHE A 261 4.08 -2.06 -3.39
C PHE A 261 4.14 -1.87 -1.87
N ALA A 262 3.08 -2.21 -1.15
CA ALA A 262 3.03 -2.15 0.30
C ALA A 262 4.15 -3.01 0.92
N LEU A 263 4.31 -4.25 0.46
CA LEU A 263 5.39 -5.14 0.89
C LEU A 263 6.78 -4.57 0.58
N ALA A 264 6.97 -3.86 -0.53
CA ALA A 264 8.24 -3.21 -0.85
C ALA A 264 8.58 -2.07 0.13
N VAL A 265 7.57 -1.35 0.61
CA VAL A 265 7.74 -0.24 1.56
C VAL A 265 8.03 -0.76 2.97
N ILE A 266 7.45 -1.89 3.40
CA ILE A 266 7.60 -2.40 4.78
C ILE A 266 9.05 -2.52 5.27
N PRO A 267 10.00 -3.15 4.53
CA PRO A 267 11.39 -3.28 4.97
C PRO A 267 12.06 -1.93 5.23
N THR A 268 11.62 -0.87 4.53
CA THR A 268 12.19 0.47 4.72
C THR A 268 11.91 1.03 6.11
N PHE A 269 10.87 0.59 6.83
CA PHE A 269 10.62 1.05 8.20
C PHE A 269 11.53 0.40 9.25
N PHE A 270 12.17 -0.72 8.92
CA PHE A 270 12.99 -1.50 9.85
C PHE A 270 14.48 -1.44 9.54
N ALA A 271 14.84 -0.98 8.34
CA ALA A 271 16.22 -0.77 7.94
C ALA A 271 16.89 0.33 8.79
N PRO A 272 18.20 0.23 9.04
CA PRO A 272 18.94 1.30 9.70
C PRO A 272 18.79 2.62 8.91
N ARG A 273 18.72 3.74 9.62
CA ARG A 273 18.73 5.07 8.97
C ARG A 273 20.01 5.17 8.14
N ARG A 274 19.88 5.70 6.93
CA ARG A 274 21.07 6.09 6.16
C ARG A 274 21.78 7.16 7.00
N ALA A 275 23.07 6.99 7.26
CA ALA A 275 23.87 8.05 7.86
C ALA A 275 23.68 9.31 7.03
N ASP A 276 23.20 10.38 7.67
CA ASP A 276 23.17 11.69 7.03
C ASP A 276 24.61 12.20 7.08
N PRO A 277 25.33 12.31 5.95
CA PRO A 277 26.73 12.73 5.97
C PRO A 277 26.89 14.12 6.59
N VAL A 278 25.84 14.96 6.55
CA VAL A 278 25.79 16.27 7.18
C VAL A 278 25.62 16.17 8.70
N ALA A 279 24.86 15.20 9.21
CA ALA A 279 24.73 14.98 10.64
C ALA A 279 26.01 14.37 11.23
N GLU A 280 26.70 13.51 10.48
CA GLU A 280 28.04 13.02 10.83
C GLU A 280 29.06 14.17 10.81
N LEU A 281 29.01 15.09 9.85
CA LEU A 281 29.87 16.28 9.83
C LEU A 281 29.59 17.23 10.99
N ILE A 282 28.33 17.41 11.39
CA ILE A 282 27.95 18.24 12.54
C ILE A 282 28.36 17.56 13.86
N GLN A 283 28.26 16.24 13.97
CA GLN A 283 28.76 15.49 15.14
C GLN A 283 30.28 15.50 15.20
N ALA A 284 30.96 15.29 14.08
CA ALA A 284 32.43 15.37 13.99
C ALA A 284 32.96 16.79 14.25
N ALA A 285 32.20 17.83 13.90
CA ALA A 285 32.52 19.21 14.24
C ALA A 285 32.16 19.59 15.70
N ALA A 286 31.39 18.77 16.40
CA ALA A 286 30.99 18.97 17.79
C ALA A 286 31.84 18.15 18.80
N GLU A 287 32.70 17.25 18.32
CA GLU A 287 33.73 16.62 19.15
C GLU A 287 34.88 17.62 19.36
N PRO A 288 35.18 18.06 20.60
CA PRO A 288 36.30 18.93 20.85
C PRO A 288 37.60 18.16 20.58
N GLU A 289 38.51 18.76 19.81
CA GLU A 289 39.90 18.30 19.69
C GLU A 289 40.48 18.12 21.10
N GLU A 290 40.60 16.88 21.58
CA GLU A 290 41.50 16.59 22.69
C GLU A 290 42.92 16.80 22.17
N SER A 291 43.41 18.00 22.45
CA SER A 291 44.74 18.50 22.14
C SER A 291 45.80 17.50 22.55
N GLY A 292 46.75 17.26 21.64
CA GLY A 292 48.01 16.61 21.95
C GLY A 292 48.67 17.24 23.17
N LYS A 293 49.00 16.40 24.15
CA LYS A 293 50.09 16.66 25.08
C LYS A 293 51.29 15.88 24.58
N GLU A 294 52.14 16.55 23.82
CA GLU A 294 53.56 16.18 23.73
C GLU A 294 54.15 16.34 25.14
N GLU A 295 54.57 15.24 25.75
CA GLU A 295 55.51 15.29 26.88
C GLU A 295 56.92 15.58 26.32
N PRO A 296 57.66 16.55 26.87
CA PRO A 296 59.05 16.76 26.49
C PRO A 296 59.94 15.64 27.05
N PRO A 297 61.04 15.28 26.36
CA PRO A 297 61.95 14.23 26.83
C PRO A 297 62.72 14.72 28.06
N VAL A 298 62.63 13.97 29.16
CA VAL A 298 63.51 14.14 30.31
C VAL A 298 64.79 13.37 30.04
N LEU A 299 65.91 14.11 30.00
CA LEU A 299 67.29 13.63 29.96
C LEU A 299 67.66 12.84 31.22
#